data_AF-A0A816P2I0-F1
#
_entry.id   AF-A0A816P2I0-F1
#
_cell.length_a   1.000
_cell.length_b   1.000
_cell.length_c   1.000
_cell.angle_alpha   90.00
_cell.angle_beta   90.00
_cell.angle_gamma   90.00
#
_symmetry.space_group_name_H-M   'P 1'
#
loop_
_entity.id
_entity.type
_entity.pdbx_description
1 polymer ?
#
loop_
_entity_poly.entity_id
_entity_poly.type
_entity_poly.pdbx_seq_one_letter_code
_entity_poly.pdbx_strand_id
1 'polypeptide(L)'
;MMTNTITPLVHGLIIGKSAEDYNLFFEKVLEQDSFLPESIMTDFETGTIKSVKDMLSNILHKGYLFHFSQAVCRQVQSKGLTTKYNADEVFRLNVKQLIALAFAPLDQIITGFDLICDQFDNGADDLLEYFEKTCIETDRKKPQFDHRIWNIHDRVVATVPRPNNSVEGWHNAFADRVALSHPTIVKLGEKIRREQSKCQVDMTKILQSHDIKTKKACYR
;
A
#
# COMPACT_ATOMS: atom_id res chain seq x y z
N MET A 1 11.92 -23.85 6.32
CA MET A 1 10.70 -23.39 5.60
C MET A 1 10.41 -21.99 6.11
N MET A 2 10.52 -20.96 5.27
CA MET A 2 10.14 -19.60 5.69
C MET A 2 8.62 -19.59 5.87
N THR A 3 8.16 -19.54 7.12
CA THR A 3 6.75 -19.30 7.41
C THR A 3 6.39 -17.93 6.85
N ASN A 4 5.40 -17.86 5.96
CA ASN A 4 4.86 -16.62 5.38
C ASN A 4 4.04 -15.86 6.46
N THR A 5 4.69 -15.55 7.58
CA THR A 5 4.08 -14.97 8.77
C THR A 5 4.34 -13.47 8.76
N ILE A 6 3.26 -12.70 8.84
CA ILE A 6 3.33 -11.26 9.05
C ILE A 6 3.11 -10.98 10.53
N THR A 7 4.04 -10.24 11.10
CA THR A 7 4.07 -9.94 12.53
C THR A 7 4.35 -8.45 12.72
N PRO A 8 3.52 -7.70 13.47
CA PRO A 8 3.84 -6.31 13.81
C PRO A 8 5.13 -6.24 14.61
N LEU A 9 6.08 -5.45 14.11
CA LEU A 9 7.40 -5.32 14.71
C LEU A 9 7.49 -4.09 15.62
N VAL A 10 7.01 -2.95 15.13
CA VAL A 10 7.03 -1.67 15.84
C VAL A 10 5.68 -0.99 15.69
N HIS A 11 5.24 -0.30 16.75
CA HIS A 11 4.09 0.58 16.74
C HIS A 11 4.55 2.03 16.95
N GLY A 12 4.20 2.92 16.01
CA GLY A 12 4.51 4.35 16.08
C GLY A 12 3.25 5.21 16.12
N LEU A 13 3.21 6.19 17.02
CA LEU A 13 2.25 7.28 16.98
C LEU A 13 2.96 8.52 16.44
N ILE A 14 2.70 8.85 15.19
CA ILE A 14 3.35 9.96 14.47
C ILE A 14 2.37 11.12 14.40
N ILE A 15 2.81 12.32 14.79
CA ILE A 15 1.97 13.53 14.86
C ILE A 15 1.84 14.18 13.47
N GLY A 16 2.91 14.18 12.69
CA GLY A 16 2.95 14.78 11.35
C GLY A 16 3.05 13.76 10.23
N LYS A 17 3.17 14.29 9.00
CA LYS A 17 3.25 13.52 7.75
C LYS A 17 4.37 14.03 6.83
N SER A 18 5.25 14.87 7.36
CA SER A 18 6.41 15.38 6.61
C SER A 18 7.48 14.30 6.48
N ALA A 19 8.45 14.51 5.58
CA ALA A 19 9.58 13.59 5.47
C ALA A 19 10.40 13.57 6.77
N GLU A 20 10.50 14.71 7.45
CA GLU A 20 11.20 14.87 8.71
C GLU A 20 10.54 14.08 9.85
N ASP A 21 9.19 14.04 9.90
CA ASP A 21 8.45 13.23 10.86
C ASP A 21 8.72 11.72 10.64
N TYR A 22 8.70 11.28 9.39
CA TYR A 22 8.98 9.89 9.03
C TYR A 22 10.46 9.54 9.24
N ASN A 23 11.38 10.48 9.01
CA ASN A 23 12.80 10.28 9.26
C ASN A 23 13.06 9.98 10.74
N LEU A 24 12.45 10.76 11.64
CA LEU A 24 12.55 10.51 13.08
C LEU A 24 11.98 9.13 13.44
N PHE A 25 10.87 8.71 12.83
CA PHE A 25 10.31 7.38 13.06
C PHE A 25 11.27 6.27 12.61
N PHE A 26 11.81 6.35 11.39
CA PHE A 26 12.75 5.34 10.88
C PHE A 26 14.06 5.33 11.67
N GLU A 27 14.57 6.48 12.10
CA GLU A 27 15.72 6.56 13.00
C GLU A 27 15.48 5.75 14.27
N LYS A 28 14.32 5.96 14.94
CA LYS A 28 13.97 5.19 16.14
C LYS A 28 13.79 3.70 15.90
N VAL A 29 13.30 3.31 14.73
CA VAL A 29 13.22 1.89 14.34
C VAL A 29 14.62 1.31 14.15
N LEU A 30 15.49 1.98 13.38
CA LEU A 30 16.85 1.51 13.06
C LEU A 30 17.79 1.53 14.28
N GLU A 31 17.50 2.35 15.31
CA GLU A 31 18.19 2.29 16.61
C GLU A 31 17.94 0.96 17.36
N GLN A 32 16.84 0.25 17.07
CA GLN A 32 16.50 -0.98 17.80
C GLN A 32 17.27 -2.21 17.32
N ASP A 33 17.60 -2.28 16.03
CA ASP A 33 18.30 -3.41 15.42
C ASP A 33 18.92 -3.03 14.07
N SER A 34 19.88 -3.83 13.61
CA SER A 34 20.52 -3.70 12.29
C SER A 34 19.64 -4.28 11.19
N PHE A 35 18.46 -3.68 10.97
CA PHE A 35 17.53 -4.12 9.93
C PHE A 35 18.14 -4.00 8.54
N LEU A 36 18.14 -5.11 7.78
CA LEU A 36 18.57 -5.17 6.38
C LEU A 36 17.43 -5.68 5.50
N PRO A 37 16.32 -4.94 5.35
CA PRO A 37 15.19 -5.38 4.56
C PRO A 37 15.53 -5.36 3.06
N GLU A 38 15.12 -6.40 2.32
CA GLU A 38 15.26 -6.43 0.86
C GLU A 38 14.31 -5.44 0.16
N SER A 39 13.13 -5.22 0.74
CA SER A 39 12.13 -4.30 0.21
C SER A 39 11.29 -3.68 1.32
N ILE A 40 10.75 -2.50 1.04
CA ILE A 40 9.76 -1.83 1.87
C ILE A 40 8.52 -1.52 1.04
N MET A 41 7.36 -1.61 1.69
CA MET A 41 6.08 -1.27 1.08
C MET A 41 5.38 -0.23 1.94
N THR A 42 4.94 0.86 1.33
CA THR A 42 4.27 1.96 2.03
C THR A 42 3.03 2.42 1.28
N ASP A 43 2.25 3.25 1.95
CA ASP A 43 1.19 4.02 1.31
C ASP A 43 1.79 5.08 0.38
N PHE A 44 0.93 5.72 -0.42
CA PHE A 44 1.30 6.77 -1.36
C PHE A 44 1.37 8.15 -0.69
N GLU A 45 2.13 8.25 0.40
CA GLU A 45 2.41 9.52 1.08
C GLU A 45 3.78 10.06 0.66
N THR A 46 3.82 11.29 0.13
CA THR A 46 5.06 11.92 -0.36
C THR A 46 6.13 12.01 0.73
N GLY A 47 5.74 12.29 1.97
CA GLY A 47 6.65 12.35 3.12
C GLY A 47 7.34 11.01 3.36
N THR A 48 6.57 9.91 3.40
CA THR A 48 7.12 8.57 3.60
C THR A 48 8.01 8.15 2.43
N ILE A 49 7.59 8.41 1.19
CA ILE A 49 8.39 8.08 0.00
C ILE A 49 9.73 8.81 0.01
N LYS A 50 9.72 10.10 0.33
CA LYS A 50 10.94 10.87 0.46
C LYS A 50 11.84 10.33 1.58
N SER A 51 11.27 10.07 2.75
CA SER A 51 11.99 9.54 3.91
C SER A 51 12.66 8.19 3.63
N VAL A 52 11.94 7.25 3.00
CA VAL A 52 12.50 5.96 2.58
C VAL A 52 13.65 6.15 1.60
N LYS A 53 13.51 7.04 0.62
CA LYS A 53 14.58 7.33 -0.35
C LYS A 53 15.83 7.91 0.33
N ASP A 54 15.64 8.79 1.30
CA ASP A 54 16.73 9.49 1.99
C ASP A 54 17.45 8.58 2.99
N MET A 55 16.71 7.71 3.71
CA MET A 55 17.27 6.88 4.79
C MET A 55 17.59 5.44 4.38
N LEU A 56 16.90 4.89 3.37
CA LEU A 56 16.97 3.50 2.96
C LEU A 56 17.19 3.39 1.44
N SER A 57 18.15 4.13 0.90
CA SER A 57 18.36 4.29 -0.56
C SER A 57 18.67 2.98 -1.32
N ASN A 58 19.12 1.94 -0.64
CA ASN A 58 19.52 0.65 -1.24
C ASN A 58 18.43 -0.43 -1.23
N ILE A 59 17.21 -0.11 -0.77
CA ILE A 59 16.12 -1.10 -0.68
C ILE A 59 15.09 -0.89 -1.78
N LEU A 60 14.43 -1.97 -2.20
CA LEU A 60 13.35 -1.87 -3.17
C LEU A 60 12.11 -1.25 -2.52
N HIS A 61 11.80 0.00 -2.86
CA HIS A 61 10.58 0.66 -2.39
C HIS A 61 9.40 0.42 -3.34
N LYS A 62 8.29 -0.09 -2.80
CA LYS A 62 7.02 -0.26 -3.51
C LYS A 62 5.86 0.41 -2.80
N GLY A 63 4.90 0.88 -3.58
CA GLY A 63 3.59 1.30 -3.10
C GLY A 63 2.66 0.10 -2.93
N TYR A 64 1.76 0.18 -1.95
CA TYR A 64 0.78 -0.87 -1.73
C TYR A 64 -0.37 -0.80 -2.76
N LEU A 65 -0.52 -1.85 -3.60
CA LEU A 65 -1.48 -1.88 -4.72
C LEU A 65 -2.92 -1.58 -4.30
N PHE A 66 -3.35 -2.05 -3.12
CA PHE A 66 -4.70 -1.77 -2.65
C PHE A 66 -4.90 -0.27 -2.40
N HIS A 67 -3.91 0.43 -1.84
CA HIS A 67 -3.98 1.89 -1.67
C HIS A 67 -3.89 2.63 -3.01
N PHE A 68 -3.14 2.10 -3.98
CA PHE A 68 -3.15 2.60 -5.37
C PHE A 68 -4.56 2.49 -5.97
N SER A 69 -5.17 1.30 -5.90
CA SER A 69 -6.52 1.03 -6.41
C SER A 69 -7.55 1.91 -5.71
N GLN A 70 -7.43 2.07 -4.39
CA GLN A 70 -8.31 2.90 -3.58
C GLN A 70 -8.18 4.39 -3.96
N ALA A 71 -6.98 4.88 -4.25
CA ALA A 71 -6.76 6.25 -4.69
C ALA A 71 -7.49 6.55 -6.01
N VAL A 72 -7.39 5.64 -6.99
CA VAL A 72 -8.14 5.75 -8.26
C VAL A 72 -9.65 5.75 -7.99
N CYS A 73 -10.16 4.83 -7.18
CA CYS A 73 -11.59 4.78 -6.84
C CYS A 73 -12.08 6.04 -6.08
N ARG A 74 -11.24 6.63 -5.22
CA ARG A 74 -11.57 7.90 -4.55
C ARG A 74 -11.68 9.05 -5.55
N GLN A 75 -10.89 9.04 -6.61
CA GLN A 75 -10.99 10.06 -7.67
C GLN A 75 -12.25 9.91 -8.51
N VAL A 76 -12.66 8.68 -8.80
CA VAL A 76 -13.99 8.42 -9.40
C VAL A 76 -15.09 9.04 -8.54
N GLN A 77 -15.02 8.87 -7.21
CA GLN A 77 -16.01 9.43 -6.29
C GLN A 77 -15.94 10.96 -6.23
N SER A 78 -14.75 11.54 -6.06
CA SER A 78 -14.58 12.99 -5.89
C SER A 78 -14.93 13.78 -7.15
N LYS A 79 -14.85 13.16 -8.33
CA LYS A 79 -15.21 13.77 -9.62
C LYS A 79 -16.68 13.53 -10.00
N GLY A 80 -17.49 12.97 -9.09
CA GLY A 80 -18.92 12.73 -9.34
C GLY A 80 -19.22 11.57 -10.29
N LEU A 81 -18.23 10.71 -10.58
CA LEU A 81 -18.33 9.62 -11.56
C LEU A 81 -18.91 8.34 -10.97
N THR A 82 -19.31 8.32 -9.69
CA THR A 82 -19.84 7.14 -8.99
C THR A 82 -21.06 6.53 -9.69
N THR A 83 -22.03 7.35 -10.11
CA THR A 83 -23.24 6.87 -10.79
C THR A 83 -22.88 6.20 -12.11
N LYS A 84 -21.99 6.82 -12.89
CA LYS A 84 -21.49 6.28 -14.16
C LYS A 84 -20.75 4.97 -13.94
N TYR A 85 -19.84 4.91 -12.97
CA TYR A 85 -19.11 3.69 -12.60
C TYR A 85 -20.04 2.50 -12.23
N ASN A 86 -21.15 2.78 -11.56
CA ASN A 86 -22.09 1.73 -11.17
C ASN A 86 -22.98 1.27 -12.32
N ALA A 87 -23.42 2.19 -13.18
CA ALA A 87 -24.37 1.92 -14.26
C ALA A 87 -23.72 1.45 -15.56
N ASP A 88 -22.51 1.91 -15.87
CA ASP A 88 -21.82 1.65 -17.13
C ASP A 88 -20.68 0.65 -16.93
N GLU A 89 -20.84 -0.53 -17.55
CA GLU A 89 -19.88 -1.62 -17.44
C GLU A 89 -18.57 -1.32 -18.17
N VAL A 90 -18.63 -0.60 -19.30
CA VAL A 90 -17.47 -0.24 -20.12
C VAL A 90 -16.63 0.79 -19.37
N PHE A 91 -17.26 1.86 -18.88
CA PHE A 91 -16.56 2.85 -18.06
C PHE A 91 -15.91 2.22 -16.82
N ARG A 92 -16.62 1.31 -16.14
CA ARG A 92 -16.09 0.57 -15.00
C ARG A 92 -14.90 -0.31 -15.38
N LEU A 93 -14.94 -0.95 -16.54
CA LEU A 93 -13.82 -1.74 -17.06
C LEU A 93 -12.61 -0.86 -17.35
N ASN A 94 -12.79 0.29 -17.99
CA ASN A 94 -11.72 1.23 -18.29
C ASN A 94 -11.03 1.75 -17.02
N VAL A 95 -11.80 2.07 -15.97
CA VAL A 95 -11.24 2.43 -14.66
C VAL A 95 -10.43 1.28 -14.05
N LYS A 96 -10.90 0.03 -14.20
CA LYS A 96 -10.14 -1.14 -13.74
C LYS A 96 -8.87 -1.35 -14.57
N GLN A 97 -8.87 -1.03 -15.86
CA GLN A 97 -7.67 -1.09 -16.70
C GLN A 97 -6.63 -0.04 -16.28
N LEU A 98 -7.04 1.16 -15.87
CA LEU A 98 -6.11 2.14 -15.26
C LEU A 98 -5.38 1.56 -14.04
N ILE A 99 -6.11 0.86 -13.17
CA ILE A 99 -5.50 0.15 -12.03
C ILE A 99 -4.59 -1.00 -12.51
N ALA A 100 -5.02 -1.70 -13.57
CA ALA A 100 -4.28 -2.82 -14.14
C ALA A 100 -2.95 -2.42 -14.79
N LEU A 101 -2.72 -1.14 -15.10
CA LEU A 101 -1.41 -0.65 -15.54
C LEU A 101 -0.29 -0.96 -14.54
N ALA A 102 -0.61 -1.12 -13.25
CA ALA A 102 0.37 -1.55 -12.24
C ALA A 102 0.99 -2.93 -12.55
N PHE A 103 0.35 -3.73 -13.41
CA PHE A 103 0.82 -5.04 -13.84
C PHE A 103 1.49 -5.02 -15.21
N ALA A 104 1.50 -3.89 -15.93
CA ALA A 104 2.17 -3.80 -17.22
C ALA A 104 3.70 -3.77 -17.05
N PRO A 105 4.48 -4.29 -18.01
CA PRO A 105 5.91 -3.98 -18.10
C PRO A 105 6.15 -2.47 -18.09
N LEU A 106 7.24 -2.02 -17.46
CA LEU A 106 7.51 -0.58 -17.27
C LEU A 106 7.57 0.18 -18.61
N ASP A 107 8.14 -0.42 -19.64
CA ASP A 107 8.26 0.12 -20.99
C ASP A 107 6.92 0.21 -21.74
N GLN A 108 5.89 -0.50 -21.26
CA GLN A 108 4.55 -0.54 -21.86
C GLN A 108 3.54 0.35 -21.12
N ILE A 109 3.92 0.98 -20.01
CA ILE A 109 2.99 1.80 -19.20
C ILE A 109 2.40 2.95 -20.01
N ILE A 110 3.25 3.70 -20.72
CA ILE A 110 2.82 4.90 -21.46
C ILE A 110 1.88 4.49 -22.60
N THR A 111 2.31 3.55 -23.44
CA THR A 111 1.48 3.02 -24.54
C THR A 111 0.18 2.40 -24.02
N GLY A 112 0.23 1.66 -22.91
CA GLY A 112 -0.96 1.10 -22.29
C GLY A 112 -1.93 2.16 -21.78
N PHE A 113 -1.42 3.27 -21.22
CA PHE A 113 -2.24 4.39 -20.81
C PHE A 113 -2.92 5.07 -21.99
N ASP A 114 -2.19 5.36 -23.07
CA ASP A 114 -2.74 5.97 -24.28
C ASP A 114 -3.90 5.14 -24.87
N LEU A 115 -3.71 3.81 -24.97
CA LEU A 115 -4.74 2.88 -25.44
C LEU A 115 -5.99 2.85 -24.55
N ILE A 116 -5.83 3.07 -23.24
CA ILE A 116 -6.95 3.14 -22.30
C ILE A 116 -7.68 4.48 -22.44
N CYS A 117 -6.95 5.59 -22.62
CA CYS A 117 -7.53 6.91 -22.86
C CYS A 117 -8.47 6.90 -24.07
N ASP A 118 -8.08 6.26 -25.16
CA ASP A 118 -8.90 6.13 -26.37
C ASP A 118 -10.21 5.33 -26.17
N GLN A 119 -10.30 4.55 -25.09
CA GLN A 119 -11.49 3.76 -24.74
C GLN A 119 -12.49 4.55 -23.88
N PHE A 120 -12.06 5.64 -23.24
CA PHE A 120 -12.96 6.47 -22.46
C PHE A 120 -13.86 7.30 -23.37
N ASP A 121 -15.14 7.34 -23.02
CA ASP A 121 -16.09 8.26 -23.60
C ASP A 121 -15.94 9.66 -22.97
N ASN A 122 -16.58 10.66 -23.60
CA ASN A 122 -16.55 12.03 -23.10
C ASN A 122 -17.00 12.10 -21.62
N GLY A 123 -16.31 12.93 -20.83
CA GLY A 123 -16.64 13.17 -19.41
C GLY A 123 -15.83 12.36 -18.40
N ALA A 124 -14.72 11.74 -18.83
CA ALA A 124 -13.71 11.16 -17.94
C ALA A 124 -12.42 12.00 -17.86
N ASP A 125 -12.36 13.14 -18.54
CA ASP A 125 -11.16 13.96 -18.75
C ASP A 125 -10.46 14.30 -17.44
N ASP A 126 -11.24 14.75 -16.46
CA ASP A 126 -10.76 15.05 -15.12
C ASP A 126 -10.06 13.85 -14.45
N LEU A 127 -10.59 12.63 -14.62
CA LEU A 127 -10.01 11.42 -14.03
C LEU A 127 -8.70 11.05 -14.73
N LEU A 128 -8.68 11.16 -16.07
CA LEU A 128 -7.50 10.89 -16.88
C LEU A 128 -6.39 11.91 -16.61
N GLU A 129 -6.70 13.21 -16.51
CA GLU A 129 -5.73 14.26 -16.17
C GLU A 129 -5.12 14.01 -14.78
N TYR A 130 -5.93 13.60 -13.81
CA TYR A 130 -5.42 13.18 -12.50
C TYR A 130 -4.43 12.01 -12.63
N PHE A 131 -4.83 10.96 -13.36
CA PHE A 131 -4.02 9.76 -13.46
C PHE A 131 -2.71 10.03 -14.19
N GLU A 132 -2.76 10.81 -15.28
CA GLU A 132 -1.60 11.26 -16.04
C GLU A 132 -0.62 12.03 -15.12
N LYS A 133 -1.11 13.06 -14.43
CA LYS A 133 -0.29 13.88 -13.52
C LYS A 133 0.34 13.06 -12.39
N THR A 134 -0.39 12.10 -11.86
CA THR A 134 0.04 11.35 -10.67
C THR A 134 0.93 10.16 -11.02
N CYS A 135 0.68 9.49 -12.14
CA CYS A 135 1.27 8.19 -12.46
C CYS A 135 2.06 8.15 -13.76
N ILE A 136 1.77 9.01 -14.75
CA ILE A 136 2.35 8.89 -16.10
C ILE A 136 3.48 9.90 -16.28
N GLU A 137 4.59 9.42 -16.83
CA GLU A 137 5.72 10.27 -17.21
C GLU A 137 5.51 10.75 -18.63
N THR A 138 5.69 12.05 -18.84
CA THR A 138 5.61 12.68 -20.15
C THR A 138 6.93 13.41 -20.41
N ASP A 139 7.23 13.69 -21.68
CA ASP A 139 8.44 14.45 -22.07
C ASP A 139 8.56 15.82 -21.35
N ARG A 140 7.43 16.36 -20.89
CA ARG A 140 7.35 17.69 -20.27
C ARG A 140 7.35 17.64 -18.75
N LYS A 141 7.03 16.49 -18.14
CA LYS A 141 6.75 16.44 -16.70
C LYS A 141 6.91 15.03 -16.12
N LYS A 142 7.62 14.98 -14.98
CA LYS A 142 7.71 13.79 -14.14
C LYS A 142 6.41 13.56 -13.37
N PRO A 143 5.98 12.30 -13.20
CA PRO A 143 4.80 11.99 -12.42
C PRO A 143 5.04 12.29 -10.95
N GLN A 144 3.96 12.46 -10.19
CA GLN A 144 4.05 12.58 -8.73
C GLN A 144 4.67 11.32 -8.10
N PHE A 145 4.36 10.14 -8.65
CA PHE A 145 4.91 8.87 -8.21
C PHE A 145 5.59 8.14 -9.39
N ASP A 146 6.87 7.82 -9.21
CA ASP A 146 7.65 7.05 -10.19
C ASP A 146 6.98 5.71 -10.48
N HIS A 147 7.00 5.28 -11.75
CA HIS A 147 6.44 4.01 -12.21
C HIS A 147 6.90 2.83 -11.35
N ARG A 148 8.17 2.83 -10.94
CA ARG A 148 8.76 1.75 -10.13
C ARG A 148 8.13 1.64 -8.76
N ILE A 149 7.53 2.70 -8.22
CA ILE A 149 6.88 2.66 -6.90
C ILE A 149 5.56 1.88 -7.01
N TRP A 150 4.65 2.27 -7.91
CA TRP A 150 3.32 1.65 -7.99
C TRP A 150 3.26 0.39 -8.85
N ASN A 151 4.26 0.16 -9.71
CA ASN A 151 4.33 -1.04 -10.54
C ASN A 151 4.71 -2.28 -9.73
N ILE A 152 4.02 -3.39 -10.01
CA ILE A 152 4.18 -4.69 -9.38
C ILE A 152 4.42 -5.83 -10.36
N HIS A 153 4.63 -5.54 -11.66
CA HIS A 153 4.84 -6.54 -12.72
C HIS A 153 5.91 -7.57 -12.30
N ASP A 154 7.10 -7.10 -11.96
CA ASP A 154 8.24 -7.99 -11.65
C ASP A 154 7.99 -8.82 -10.38
N ARG A 155 7.22 -8.30 -9.42
CA ARG A 155 6.85 -9.04 -8.20
C ARG A 155 5.89 -10.18 -8.52
N VAL A 156 4.95 -9.95 -9.43
CA VAL A 156 4.01 -10.97 -9.89
C VAL A 156 4.75 -12.05 -10.67
N VAL A 157 5.64 -11.67 -11.59
CA VAL A 157 6.49 -12.61 -12.34
C VAL A 157 7.39 -13.43 -11.41
N ALA A 158 7.99 -12.80 -10.41
CA ALA A 158 8.81 -13.46 -9.40
C ALA A 158 8.01 -14.24 -8.35
N THR A 159 6.68 -14.33 -8.46
CA THR A 159 5.79 -15.01 -7.51
C THR A 159 5.92 -14.54 -6.05
N VAL A 160 6.40 -13.31 -5.85
CA VAL A 160 6.55 -12.74 -4.51
C VAL A 160 5.15 -12.56 -3.93
N PRO A 161 4.85 -13.13 -2.74
CA PRO A 161 3.52 -13.04 -2.15
C PRO A 161 3.06 -11.58 -2.07
N ARG A 162 1.82 -11.33 -2.50
CA ARG A 162 1.15 -10.07 -2.22
C ARG A 162 0.87 -10.05 -0.72
N PRO A 163 1.44 -9.12 0.07
CA PRO A 163 1.17 -9.09 1.50
C PRO A 163 -0.26 -8.64 1.83
N ASN A 164 -1.11 -8.42 0.82
CA ASN A 164 -2.34 -7.66 0.95
C ASN A 164 -3.33 -8.26 1.95
N ASN A 165 -3.62 -9.54 1.79
CA ASN A 165 -4.61 -10.23 2.62
C ASN A 165 -4.18 -10.31 4.09
N SER A 166 -2.87 -10.41 4.34
CA SER A 166 -2.36 -10.59 5.70
C SER A 166 -2.26 -9.27 6.47
N VAL A 167 -1.85 -8.19 5.79
CA VAL A 167 -1.82 -6.84 6.39
C VAL A 167 -3.24 -6.32 6.63
N GLU A 168 -4.13 -6.45 5.65
CA GLU A 168 -5.56 -6.08 5.81
C GLU A 168 -6.25 -6.94 6.87
N GLY A 169 -5.98 -8.25 6.88
CA GLY A 169 -6.47 -9.15 7.91
C GLY A 169 -6.02 -8.73 9.31
N TRP A 170 -4.77 -8.28 9.46
CA TRP A 170 -4.27 -7.73 10.72
C TRP A 170 -4.97 -6.42 11.09
N HIS A 171 -5.10 -5.47 10.16
CA HIS A 171 -5.79 -4.19 10.39
C HIS A 171 -7.25 -4.40 10.83
N ASN A 172 -7.99 -5.25 10.14
CA ASN A 172 -9.38 -5.57 10.48
C ASN A 172 -9.49 -6.21 11.87
N ALA A 173 -8.67 -7.22 12.14
CA ALA A 173 -8.66 -7.87 13.45
C ALA A 173 -8.25 -6.89 14.57
N PHE A 174 -7.32 -5.98 14.32
CA PHE A 174 -6.94 -4.95 15.28
C PHE A 174 -8.06 -3.94 15.52
N ALA A 175 -8.71 -3.43 14.46
CA ALA A 175 -9.85 -2.53 14.56
C ALA A 175 -11.00 -3.16 15.38
N ASP A 176 -11.32 -4.42 15.10
CA ASP A 176 -12.33 -5.18 15.86
C ASP A 176 -11.95 -5.32 17.34
N ARG A 177 -10.67 -5.51 17.66
CA ARG A 177 -10.19 -5.60 19.05
C ARG A 177 -10.15 -4.26 19.76
N VAL A 178 -9.87 -3.17 19.04
CA VAL A 178 -9.97 -1.81 19.57
C VAL A 178 -11.44 -1.51 19.88
N ALA A 179 -12.37 -1.92 19.02
CA ALA A 179 -13.82 -1.80 19.18
C ALA A 179 -14.32 -0.38 19.50
N LEU A 180 -13.57 0.63 19.06
CA LEU A 180 -13.82 2.05 19.32
C LEU A 180 -13.46 2.85 18.08
N SER A 181 -14.37 3.71 17.60
CA SER A 181 -14.11 4.56 16.43
C SER A 181 -13.10 5.67 16.73
N HIS A 182 -13.07 6.18 17.96
CA HIS A 182 -12.18 7.27 18.40
C HIS A 182 -11.60 6.97 19.80
N PRO A 183 -10.65 6.02 19.91
CA PRO A 183 -10.01 5.72 21.19
C PRO A 183 -9.16 6.90 21.66
N THR A 184 -9.15 7.17 22.97
CA THR A 184 -8.14 8.07 23.56
C THR A 184 -6.76 7.43 23.41
N ILE A 185 -5.69 8.24 23.43
CA ILE A 185 -4.30 7.74 23.34
C ILE A 185 -4.03 6.68 24.42
N VAL A 186 -4.57 6.86 25.63
CA VAL A 186 -4.44 5.89 26.73
C VAL A 186 -5.08 4.55 26.35
N LYS A 187 -6.33 4.55 25.87
CA LYS A 187 -7.02 3.32 25.45
C LYS A 187 -6.33 2.66 24.27
N LEU A 188 -5.85 3.45 23.30
CA LEU A 188 -5.09 2.94 22.16
C LEU A 188 -3.79 2.28 22.64
N GLY A 189 -3.05 2.92 23.54
CA GLY A 189 -1.81 2.38 24.12
C GLY A 189 -2.03 1.09 24.92
N GLU A 190 -3.16 0.94 25.61
CA GLU A 190 -3.55 -0.35 26.22
C GLU A 190 -3.79 -1.45 25.19
N LYS A 191 -4.47 -1.14 24.08
CA LYS A 191 -4.75 -2.10 23.01
C LYS A 191 -3.47 -2.50 22.27
N ILE A 192 -2.59 -1.53 21.96
CA ILE A 192 -1.28 -1.79 21.36
C ILE A 192 -0.43 -2.68 22.27
N ARG A 193 -0.40 -2.43 23.60
CA ARG A 193 0.33 -3.29 24.55
C ARG A 193 -0.18 -4.73 24.53
N ARG A 194 -1.50 -4.94 24.47
CA ARG A 194 -2.09 -6.29 24.36
C ARG A 194 -1.69 -6.99 23.06
N GLU A 195 -1.68 -6.26 21.94
CA GLU A 195 -1.19 -6.78 20.66
C GLU A 195 0.29 -7.15 20.72
N GLN A 196 1.12 -6.30 21.31
CA GLN A 196 2.54 -6.57 21.49
C GLN A 196 2.78 -7.83 22.34
N SER A 197 2.05 -8.01 23.44
CA SER A 197 2.16 -9.23 24.26
C SER A 197 1.77 -10.49 23.48
N LYS A 198 0.72 -10.42 22.66
CA LYS A 198 0.32 -11.54 21.78
C LYS A 198 1.42 -11.82 20.74
N CYS A 199 1.93 -10.78 20.12
CA CYS A 199 2.99 -10.83 19.13
C CYS A 199 4.25 -11.51 19.68
N GLN A 200 4.70 -11.14 20.88
CA GLN A 200 5.86 -11.75 21.55
C GLN A 200 5.66 -13.25 21.79
N VAL A 201 4.47 -13.66 22.25
CA VAL A 201 4.16 -15.09 22.44
C VAL A 201 4.22 -15.85 21.12
N ASP A 202 3.70 -15.26 20.04
CA ASP A 202 3.71 -15.86 18.71
C ASP A 202 5.16 -15.92 18.16
N MET A 203 5.98 -14.89 18.35
CA MET A 203 7.41 -14.89 18.01
C MET A 203 8.20 -15.97 18.77
N THR A 204 7.97 -16.13 20.07
CA THR A 204 8.62 -17.19 20.86
C THR A 204 8.28 -18.57 20.31
N LYS A 205 7.02 -18.80 19.92
CA LYS A 205 6.61 -20.05 19.28
C LYS A 205 7.32 -20.29 17.96
N ILE A 206 7.41 -19.27 17.10
CA ILE A 206 8.16 -19.37 15.82
C ILE A 206 9.62 -19.74 16.09
N LEU A 207 10.28 -19.07 17.04
CA LEU A 207 11.68 -19.34 17.38
C LEU A 207 11.87 -20.77 17.93
N GLN A 208 10.87 -21.30 18.61
CA GLN A 208 10.81 -22.69 19.06
C GLN A 208 10.34 -23.67 17.96
N SER A 209 10.27 -23.24 16.70
CA SER A 209 9.78 -24.03 15.55
C SER A 209 8.37 -24.59 15.73
N HIS A 210 7.53 -23.93 16.53
CA HIS A 210 6.11 -24.24 16.66
C HIS A 210 5.29 -23.49 15.61
N ASP A 211 4.28 -24.15 15.06
CA ASP A 211 3.32 -23.51 14.16
C ASP A 211 2.43 -22.51 14.92
N ILE A 212 2.30 -21.29 14.37
CA ILE A 212 1.27 -20.35 14.82
C ILE A 212 -0.04 -20.70 14.11
N LYS A 213 -1.12 -20.84 14.88
CA LYS A 213 -2.48 -20.95 14.33
C LYS A 213 -2.90 -19.62 13.70
N THR A 214 -2.69 -19.45 12.40
CA THR A 214 -3.41 -18.45 11.61
C THR A 214 -4.79 -19.03 11.28
N LYS A 215 -5.88 -18.32 11.63
CA LYS A 215 -7.19 -18.65 11.08
C LYS A 215 -7.08 -18.48 9.57
N LYS A 216 -7.07 -19.58 8.80
CA LYS A 216 -7.25 -19.52 7.35
C LYS A 216 -8.60 -18.86 7.10
N ALA A 217 -8.58 -17.61 6.66
CA ALA A 217 -9.74 -17.03 6.02
C ALA A 217 -9.88 -17.73 4.67
N CYS A 218 -10.76 -18.73 4.62
CA CYS A 218 -11.21 -19.33 3.39
C CYS A 218 -12.10 -18.27 2.72
N TYR A 219 -11.55 -17.48 1.80
CA TYR A 219 -12.36 -16.63 0.94
C TYR A 219 -12.87 -17.50 -0.21
N ARG A 220 -14.19 -17.73 -0.23
CA ARG A 220 -14.93 -18.22 -1.40
C ARG A 220 -15.17 -17.06 -2.35
#